data_AF-A0A4Q3C7T0-F1
#
_entry.id   AF-A0A4Q3C7T0-F1
#
_cell.length_a   1.000
_cell.length_b   1.000
_cell.length_c   1.000
_cell.angle_alpha   90.00
_cell.angle_beta   90.00
_cell.angle_gamma   90.00
#
_symmetry.space_group_name_H-M   'P 1'
#
loop_
_entity.id
_entity.type
_entity.pdbx_description
1 polymer ?
#
loop_
_entity_poly.entity_id
_entity_poly.type
_entity_poly.pdbx_seq_one_letter_code
_entity_poly.pdbx_strand_id
1 'polypeptide(L)'
;LQPKAALMAPDGDIWCHPRGHLHRDCYASAGIAMQALFVHELTHVWQAQRGGRWYLPLMRHPFCRYDYTLKPGRTFARYGIEQQAEIVADAFLLRNGVARPGKPGLSVYEVLLPF
;
A
#
# COMPACT_ATOMS: atom_id res chain seq x y z
N LEU A 1 3.54 20.08 -5.90
CA LEU A 1 4.16 20.06 -4.55
C LEU A 1 3.56 18.91 -3.77
N GLN A 2 4.37 18.04 -3.16
CA GLN A 2 3.90 16.92 -2.33
C GLN A 2 3.14 17.44 -1.10
N PRO A 3 2.00 16.83 -0.71
CA PRO A 3 1.30 17.16 0.53
C PRO A 3 2.13 16.83 1.77
N LYS A 4 2.09 17.68 2.81
CA LYS A 4 2.84 17.48 4.07
C LYS A 4 2.43 16.25 4.87
N ALA A 5 1.20 15.77 4.66
CA ALA A 5 0.60 14.64 5.34
C ALA A 5 0.59 13.36 4.48
N ALA A 6 1.44 13.29 3.46
CA ALA A 6 1.58 12.12 2.60
C ALA A 6 3.00 11.55 2.67
N LEU A 7 3.08 10.24 2.86
CA LEU A 7 4.25 9.43 2.47
C LEU A 7 4.04 9.08 0.99
N MET A 8 5.10 9.05 0.18
CA MET A 8 4.98 8.71 -1.24
C MET A 8 6.14 7.85 -1.69
N ALA A 9 5.87 6.84 -2.50
CA ALA A 9 6.89 6.16 -3.29
C ALA A 9 6.59 6.24 -4.80
N PRO A 10 7.01 7.30 -5.52
CA PRO A 10 6.70 7.48 -6.93
C PRO A 10 7.68 6.76 -7.88
N ASP A 11 8.87 6.41 -7.44
CA ASP A 11 9.99 5.97 -8.28
C ASP A 11 10.76 4.75 -7.75
N GLY A 12 10.30 4.17 -6.62
CA GLY A 12 10.98 3.07 -5.95
C GLY A 12 11.67 3.48 -4.64
N ASP A 13 11.74 4.77 -4.35
CA ASP A 13 12.19 5.30 -3.07
C ASP A 13 11.02 5.85 -2.25
N ILE A 14 11.13 5.84 -0.92
CA ILE A 14 10.11 6.41 -0.03
C ILE A 14 10.49 7.86 0.31
N TRP A 15 9.59 8.78 0.00
CA TRP A 15 9.77 10.22 0.18
C TRP A 15 8.90 10.75 1.32
N CYS A 16 9.57 11.25 2.36
CA CYS A 16 8.95 12.03 3.42
C CYS A 16 8.99 13.52 3.07
N HIS A 17 7.86 14.21 3.21
CA HIS A 17 7.87 15.66 3.09
C HIS A 17 8.74 16.29 4.20
N PRO A 18 9.70 17.20 3.91
CA PRO A 18 10.63 17.75 4.91
C PRO A 18 9.97 18.49 6.09
N ARG A 19 8.78 19.06 5.85
CA ARG A 19 7.92 19.69 6.87
C ARG A 19 6.74 18.81 7.31
N GLY A 20 6.80 17.51 7.02
CA GLY A 20 5.79 16.52 7.38
C GLY A 20 6.10 15.83 8.70
N HIS A 21 5.12 15.14 9.28
CA HIS A 21 5.25 14.46 10.57
C HIS A 21 5.23 12.93 10.45
N LEU A 22 5.37 12.40 9.22
CA LEU A 22 5.28 10.96 8.91
C LEU A 22 6.65 10.25 8.87
N HIS A 23 7.76 11.00 8.93
CA HIS A 23 9.09 10.41 9.03
C HIS A 23 9.28 9.67 10.36
N ARG A 24 9.87 8.49 10.34
CA ARG A 24 10.26 7.73 11.53
C ARG A 24 11.67 7.19 11.34
N ASP A 25 12.48 7.26 12.40
CA ASP A 25 13.82 6.66 12.38
C ASP A 25 13.75 5.14 12.23
N CYS A 26 12.70 4.53 12.79
CA CYS A 26 12.36 3.13 12.58
C CYS A 26 10.84 2.97 12.46
N TYR A 27 10.36 2.64 11.26
CA TYR A 27 8.94 2.38 11.01
C TYR A 27 8.43 1.14 11.75
N ALA A 28 9.27 0.11 11.92
CA ALA A 28 8.90 -1.11 12.65
C ALA A 28 8.59 -0.86 14.13
N SER A 29 9.13 0.21 14.72
CA SER A 29 8.85 0.62 16.10
C SER A 29 7.69 1.62 16.22
N ALA A 30 7.09 2.04 15.09
CA ALA A 30 5.97 2.99 15.10
C ALA A 30 4.64 2.30 15.48
N GLY A 31 3.59 3.09 15.72
CA GLY A 31 2.25 2.53 15.95
C GLY A 31 1.72 1.76 14.73
N ILE A 32 0.83 0.80 14.94
CA ILE A 32 0.38 -0.16 13.91
C ILE A 32 -0.19 0.49 12.64
N ALA A 33 -0.87 1.63 12.78
CA ALA A 33 -1.37 2.40 11.65
C ALA A 33 -0.23 2.99 10.78
N MET A 34 0.86 3.43 11.41
CA MET A 34 2.05 3.93 10.71
C MET A 34 2.80 2.79 10.04
N GLN A 35 2.89 1.61 10.68
CA GLN A 35 3.46 0.42 10.07
C GLN A 35 2.67 -0.01 8.83
N ALA A 36 1.34 0.01 8.89
CA ALA A 36 0.49 -0.30 7.74
C ALA A 36 0.65 0.71 6.59
N LEU A 37 0.71 2.01 6.89
CA LEU A 37 1.03 3.03 5.88
C LEU A 37 2.40 2.79 5.24
N PHE A 38 3.40 2.41 6.03
CA PHE A 38 4.71 2.09 5.50
C PHE A 38 4.69 0.85 4.59
N VAL A 39 3.93 -0.20 4.96
CA VAL A 39 3.72 -1.39 4.13
C VAL A 39 2.98 -1.06 2.82
N HIS A 40 2.04 -0.13 2.83
CA HIS A 40 1.40 0.40 1.62
C HIS A 40 2.46 0.98 0.67
N GLU A 41 3.30 1.90 1.16
CA GLU A 41 4.34 2.52 0.33
C GLU A 41 5.42 1.52 -0.12
N LEU A 42 5.77 0.53 0.72
CA LEU A 42 6.66 -0.56 0.31
C LEU A 42 6.06 -1.41 -0.82
N THR A 43 4.74 -1.50 -0.91
CA THR A 43 4.08 -2.17 -2.05
C THR A 43 4.30 -1.40 -3.34
N HIS A 44 4.31 -0.06 -3.29
CA HIS A 44 4.70 0.77 -4.43
C HIS A 44 6.18 0.60 -4.78
N VAL A 45 7.07 0.52 -3.79
CA VAL A 45 8.49 0.20 -4.03
C VAL A 45 8.62 -1.13 -4.78
N TRP A 46 7.93 -2.18 -4.32
CA TRP A 46 7.90 -3.48 -4.99
C TRP A 46 7.32 -3.41 -6.42
N GLN A 47 6.25 -2.63 -6.64
CA GLN A 47 5.68 -2.40 -7.97
C GLN A 47 6.70 -1.73 -8.91
N ALA A 48 7.41 -0.70 -8.44
CA ALA A 48 8.46 -0.02 -9.20
C ALA A 48 9.66 -0.94 -9.48
N GLN A 49 10.06 -1.80 -8.54
CA GLN A 49 11.12 -2.78 -8.76
C GLN A 49 10.76 -3.80 -9.84
N ARG A 50 9.49 -4.21 -9.94
CA ARG A 50 9.03 -5.17 -10.95
C ARG A 50 8.74 -4.53 -12.31
N GLY A 51 8.18 -3.32 -12.32
CA GLY A 51 7.77 -2.62 -13.54
C GLY A 51 8.79 -1.61 -14.08
N GLY A 52 9.86 -1.34 -13.32
CA GLY A 52 10.83 -0.28 -13.58
C GLY A 52 10.41 1.08 -13.02
N ARG A 53 11.37 2.02 -12.98
CA ARG A 53 11.21 3.36 -12.37
C ARG A 53 10.02 4.18 -12.89
N TRP A 54 9.57 3.92 -14.11
CA TRP A 54 8.48 4.64 -14.77
C TRP A 54 7.11 3.99 -14.58
N TYR A 55 7.05 2.81 -13.96
CA TYR A 55 5.81 2.06 -13.81
C TYR A 55 4.75 2.86 -13.04
N LEU A 56 5.10 3.39 -11.87
CA LEU A 56 4.16 4.11 -11.03
C LEU A 56 3.69 5.42 -11.68
N PRO A 57 4.56 6.31 -12.22
CA PRO A 57 4.09 7.52 -12.90
C PRO A 57 3.15 7.24 -14.08
N LEU A 58 3.36 6.14 -14.82
CA LEU A 58 2.51 5.75 -15.94
C LEU A 58 1.18 5.13 -15.50
N MET A 59 1.17 4.42 -14.36
CA MET A 59 -0.01 3.69 -13.88
C MET A 59 -0.85 4.48 -12.87
N ARG A 60 -0.31 5.54 -12.24
CA ARG A 60 -1.02 6.47 -11.35
C ARG A 60 -1.76 7.53 -12.16
N HIS A 61 -2.90 7.15 -12.75
CA HIS A 61 -3.79 8.10 -13.44
C HIS A 61 -4.70 8.84 -12.42
N PRO A 62 -5.15 10.09 -12.67
CA PRO A 62 -6.10 10.82 -11.82
C PRO A 62 -7.37 10.10 -11.35
N PHE A 63 -7.72 8.95 -11.93
CA PHE A 63 -8.88 8.14 -11.56
C PHE A 63 -8.53 6.95 -10.65
N CYS A 64 -7.29 6.88 -10.15
CA CYS A 64 -6.88 5.88 -9.16
C CYS A 64 -7.74 5.99 -7.91
N ARG A 65 -8.36 4.86 -7.54
CA ARG A 65 -9.20 4.74 -6.35
C ARG A 65 -8.48 3.92 -5.30
N TYR A 66 -8.52 4.41 -4.08
CA TYR A 66 -8.07 3.68 -2.89
C TYR A 66 -9.10 2.63 -2.48
N ASP A 67 -10.39 2.95 -2.64
CA ASP A 67 -11.47 2.02 -2.35
C ASP A 67 -11.45 0.79 -3.25
N TYR A 68 -11.60 -0.38 -2.63
CA TYR A 68 -11.66 -1.67 -3.31
C TYR A 68 -12.64 -2.63 -2.63
N THR A 69 -13.15 -3.57 -3.43
CA THR A 69 -13.92 -4.73 -2.98
C THR A 69 -13.26 -5.97 -3.53
N LEU A 70 -13.00 -6.96 -2.67
CA LEU A 70 -12.48 -8.24 -3.10
C LEU A 70 -13.56 -8.98 -3.90
N LYS A 71 -13.24 -9.32 -5.16
CA LYS A 71 -14.14 -10.07 -6.04
C LYS A 71 -13.62 -11.49 -6.22
N PRO A 72 -14.47 -12.53 -6.04
CA PRO A 72 -14.08 -13.91 -6.32
C PRO A 72 -13.47 -14.06 -7.72
N GLY A 73 -12.36 -14.80 -7.82
CA GLY A 73 -11.66 -15.04 -9.09
C GLY A 73 -10.89 -13.84 -9.67
N ARG A 74 -10.96 -12.65 -9.06
CA ARG A 74 -10.14 -11.50 -9.49
C ARG A 74 -8.75 -11.62 -8.87
N THR A 75 -7.74 -11.81 -9.71
CA THR A 75 -6.33 -11.88 -9.30
C THR A 75 -5.80 -10.53 -8.80
N PHE A 76 -4.75 -10.56 -7.97
CA PHE A 76 -4.11 -9.37 -7.41
C PHE A 76 -3.69 -8.35 -8.48
N ALA A 77 -3.07 -8.81 -9.57
CA ALA A 77 -2.63 -7.97 -10.67
C ALA A 77 -3.77 -7.25 -11.41
N ARG A 78 -5.03 -7.68 -11.25
CA ARG A 78 -6.21 -7.03 -11.83
C ARG A 78 -6.75 -5.89 -10.97
N TYR A 79 -6.21 -5.64 -9.78
CA TYR A 79 -6.54 -4.45 -8.98
C TYR A 79 -5.64 -3.28 -9.39
N GLY A 80 -6.12 -2.05 -9.24
CA GLY A 80 -5.30 -0.86 -9.48
C GLY A 80 -4.13 -0.79 -8.50
N ILE A 81 -3.07 -0.05 -8.84
CA ILE A 81 -1.84 -0.06 -8.03
C ILE A 81 -2.03 0.45 -6.59
N GLU A 82 -2.91 1.43 -6.38
CA GLU A 82 -3.31 1.88 -5.03
C GLU A 82 -4.13 0.81 -4.29
N GLN A 83 -5.04 0.13 -4.99
CA GLN A 83 -5.85 -0.95 -4.41
C GLN A 83 -4.97 -2.15 -4.01
N GLN A 84 -3.96 -2.47 -4.82
CA GLN A 84 -2.97 -3.50 -4.50
C GLN A 84 -2.23 -3.16 -3.20
N ALA A 85 -1.79 -1.90 -3.05
CA ALA A 85 -1.10 -1.44 -1.86
C ALA A 85 -2.02 -1.46 -0.61
N GLU A 86 -3.27 -1.02 -0.75
CA GLU A 86 -4.29 -1.14 0.32
C GLU A 86 -4.58 -2.60 0.69
N ILE A 87 -4.65 -3.52 -0.28
CA ILE A 87 -4.84 -4.96 -0.03
C ILE A 87 -3.69 -5.52 0.81
N VAL A 88 -2.44 -5.16 0.50
CA VAL A 88 -1.27 -5.62 1.26
C VAL A 88 -1.24 -5.02 2.66
N ALA A 89 -1.55 -3.72 2.81
CA ALA A 89 -1.64 -3.06 4.11
C ALA A 89 -2.76 -3.65 4.99
N ASP A 90 -3.92 -3.98 4.42
CA ASP A 90 -5.02 -4.63 5.12
C ASP A 90 -4.64 -6.05 5.57
N ALA A 91 -3.97 -6.82 4.71
CA ALA A 91 -3.46 -8.14 5.08
C ALA A 91 -2.45 -8.05 6.24
N PHE A 92 -1.55 -7.07 6.22
CA PHE A 92 -0.62 -6.80 7.30
C PHE A 92 -1.34 -6.48 8.63
N LEU A 93 -2.35 -5.62 8.59
CA LEU A 93 -3.16 -5.30 9.78
C LEU A 93 -3.86 -6.55 10.34
N LEU A 94 -4.47 -7.35 9.45
CA LEU A 94 -5.16 -8.58 9.83
C LEU A 94 -4.20 -9.62 10.44
N ARG A 95 -2.97 -9.76 9.92
CA ARG A 95 -1.91 -10.61 10.51
C ARG A 95 -1.51 -10.16 11.91
N ASN A 96 -1.65 -8.86 12.21
CA ASN A 96 -1.39 -8.28 13.53
C ASN A 96 -2.64 -8.20 14.43
N GLY A 97 -3.72 -8.90 14.07
CA GLY A 97 -4.95 -8.95 14.87
C GLY A 97 -5.81 -7.68 14.79
N VAL A 98 -5.53 -6.76 13.87
CA VAL A 98 -6.34 -5.55 13.67
C VAL A 98 -7.42 -5.84 12.62
N ALA A 99 -8.66 -5.91 13.07
CA ALA A 99 -9.81 -6.10 12.19
C ALA A 99 -10.05 -4.87 11.29
N ARG A 100 -10.52 -5.12 10.06
CA ARG A 100 -10.93 -4.08 9.10
C ARG A 100 -12.45 -4.13 8.90
N PRO A 101 -13.20 -3.13 9.40
CA PRO A 101 -14.66 -3.11 9.25
C PRO A 101 -15.08 -3.22 7.78
N GLY A 102 -16.05 -4.12 7.50
CA GLY A 102 -16.57 -4.33 6.15
C GLY A 102 -15.62 -5.09 5.20
N LYS A 103 -14.48 -5.60 5.69
CA LYS A 103 -13.55 -6.42 4.92
C LYS A 103 -13.56 -7.88 5.40
N PRO A 104 -13.24 -8.86 4.53
CA PRO A 104 -13.19 -10.26 4.94
C PRO A 104 -12.00 -10.55 5.87
N GLY A 105 -11.96 -11.76 6.44
CA GLY A 105 -10.85 -12.21 7.28
C GLY A 105 -9.57 -12.51 6.50
N LEU A 106 -8.46 -12.69 7.24
CA LEU A 106 -7.10 -12.87 6.71
C LEU A 106 -6.99 -13.97 5.63
N SER A 107 -7.68 -15.09 5.79
CA SER A 107 -7.60 -16.22 4.84
C SER A 107 -7.94 -15.84 3.40
N VAL A 108 -8.85 -14.87 3.20
CA VAL A 108 -9.22 -14.40 1.87
C VAL A 108 -8.07 -13.59 1.24
N TYR A 109 -7.32 -12.86 2.05
CA TYR A 109 -6.16 -12.08 1.59
C TYR A 109 -4.99 -12.99 1.25
N GLU A 110 -4.70 -13.99 2.09
CA GLU A 110 -3.59 -14.95 1.85
C GLU A 110 -3.70 -15.67 0.51
N VAL A 111 -4.92 -16.03 0.09
CA VAL A 111 -5.16 -16.66 -1.22
C VAL A 111 -4.95 -15.68 -2.38
N LEU A 112 -5.14 -14.39 -2.15
CA LEU A 112 -5.04 -13.35 -3.17
C LEU A 112 -3.61 -12.86 -3.37
N LEU A 113 -2.82 -12.79 -2.30
CA LEU A 113 -1.47 -12.23 -2.33
C LEU A 113 -0.53 -13.07 -3.22
N PRO A 114 0.36 -12.43 -3.99
CA PRO A 114 1.21 -13.13 -4.95
C PRO A 114 2.53 -13.67 -4.36
N PHE A 115 2.65 -13.76 -3.02
CA PHE A 115 3.85 -14.17 -2.30
C PHE A 115 3.50 -14.78 -0.94
#